data_AF-A0A6C0JIZ6-F1
#
_entry.id   AF-A0A6C0JIZ6-F1
#
_cell.length_a   1.000
_cell.length_b   1.000
_cell.length_c   1.000
_cell.angle_alpha   90.00
_cell.angle_beta   90.00
_cell.angle_gamma   90.00
#
_symmetry.space_group_name_H-M   'P 1'
#
loop_
_entity.id
_entity.type
_entity.pdbx_description
1 polymer ?
#
loop_
_entity_poly.entity_id
_entity_poly.type
_entity_poly.pdbx_seq_one_letter_code
_entity_poly.pdbx_strand_id
1 'polypeptide(L)' 'MMKLSNKNTRVILLVIAVVGIYFLMKNKELYIPRESAYKYGTVDTNPVRRTSQFFDNCSPENMADCKRNNPYEGLPLP' A
#
# COMPACT_ATOMS: atom_id res chain seq x y z
N MET A 1 38.09 -24.39 2.68
CA MET A 1 37.81 -23.28 3.63
C MET A 1 38.70 -22.08 3.30
N MET A 2 38.12 -20.99 2.81
CA MET A 2 38.87 -19.77 2.49
C MET A 2 39.20 -19.04 3.80
N LYS A 3 40.48 -18.87 4.14
CA LYS A 3 40.90 -18.21 5.39
C LYS A 3 40.65 -16.69 5.28
N LEU A 4 39.72 -16.16 6.06
CA LEU A 4 39.33 -14.73 6.05
C LEU A 4 40.48 -13.75 6.39
N SER A 5 41.57 -14.24 6.97
CA SER A 5 42.73 -13.41 7.38
C SER A 5 43.60 -12.95 6.19
N ASN A 6 43.54 -13.62 5.04
CA ASN A 6 44.36 -13.28 3.88
C ASN A 6 43.88 -11.99 3.19
N LYS A 7 44.83 -11.10 2.87
CA LYS A 7 44.56 -9.81 2.20
C LYS A 7 43.82 -10.00 0.88
N ASN A 8 44.22 -10.97 0.07
CA ASN A 8 43.57 -11.27 -1.22
C ASN A 8 42.14 -11.77 -1.03
N THR A 9 41.90 -12.59 0.01
CA THR A 9 40.55 -13.07 0.35
C THR A 9 39.64 -11.91 0.76
N ARG A 10 40.14 -10.95 1.54
CA ARG A 10 39.40 -9.73 1.90
C ARG A 10 39.07 -8.87 0.68
N VAL A 11 40.01 -8.71 -0.25
CA VAL A 11 39.78 -7.96 -1.50
C VAL A 11 38.72 -8.64 -2.36
N ILE A 12 38.78 -9.96 -2.51
CA ILE A 12 37.78 -10.73 -3.27
C ILE A 12 36.39 -10.59 -2.65
N LEU A 13 36.28 -10.69 -1.32
CA LEU A 13 35.01 -10.50 -0.62
C LEU A 13 34.43 -9.09 -0.80
N LEU A 14 35.28 -8.06 -0.79
CA LEU A 14 34.84 -6.69 -1.07
C LEU A 14 34.30 -6.54 -2.49
N VAL A 15 34.98 -7.11 -3.49
CA VAL A 15 34.52 -7.04 -4.88
C VAL A 15 33.16 -7.74 -5.04
N ILE A 16 33.00 -8.93 -4.45
CA ILE A 16 31.73 -9.67 -4.49
C ILE A 16 30.62 -8.87 -3.81
N ALA A 17 30.90 -8.25 -2.66
CA ALA A 17 29.91 -7.43 -1.96
C ALA A 17 29.47 -6.22 -2.79
N VAL A 18 30.41 -5.50 -3.41
CA VAL A 18 30.09 -4.34 -4.27
C VAL A 18 29.25 -4.76 -5.47
N VAL A 19 29.61 -5.85 -6.14
CA VAL A 19 28.85 -6.38 -7.29
C VAL A 19 27.46 -6.84 -6.84
N GLY A 20 27.34 -7.53 -5.71
CA GLY A 20 26.06 -7.95 -5.14
C GLY A 20 25.14 -6.78 -4.83
N ILE A 21 25.66 -5.73 -4.19
CA ILE A 21 24.89 -4.50 -3.90
C ILE A 21 24.43 -3.83 -5.21
N TYR A 22 25.30 -3.76 -6.22
CA TYR A 22 24.94 -3.20 -7.52
C TYR A 22 23.75 -3.92 -8.17
N PHE A 23 23.76 -5.26 -8.17
CA PHE A 23 22.65 -6.05 -8.70
C PHE A 23 21.35 -5.86 -7.91
N LEU A 24 21.41 -5.81 -6.58
CA LEU A 24 20.23 -5.54 -5.73
C LEU A 24 19.62 -4.16 -6.01
N MET A 25 20.45 -3.14 -6.26
CA MET A 25 19.96 -1.80 -6.58
C MET A 25 19.35 -1.70 -7.98
N LYS A 26 19.85 -2.49 -8.94
CA LYS A 26 19.38 -2.48 -10.33
C LYS A 26 18.15 -3.35 -10.57
N ASN A 27 18.03 -4.47 -9.86
CA ASN A 27 16.90 -5.38 -9.97
C ASN A 27 15.73 -4.94 -9.08
N LYS A 28 15.27 -3.70 -9.24
CA LYS A 28 13.99 -3.28 -8.65
C LYS A 28 12.88 -3.82 -9.52
N GLU A 29 12.04 -4.69 -8.95
CA GLU A 29 10.86 -5.18 -9.67
C GLU A 29 9.93 -4.00 -9.97
N LEU A 30 9.63 -3.82 -11.26
CA LEU A 30 8.68 -2.81 -11.76
C LEU A 30 7.22 -3.29 -11.67
N TYR A 31 6.97 -4.39 -10.94
CA TYR A 31 5.64 -4.94 -10.80
C TYR A 31 4.79 -4.04 -9.92
N ILE A 32 3.98 -3.21 -10.56
CA ILE A 32 2.91 -2.46 -9.91
C ILE A 32 1.64 -3.30 -10.05
N PRO A 33 1.04 -3.80 -8.94
CA PRO A 33 -0.19 -4.56 -9.02
C PRO A 33 -1.24 -3.70 -9.73
N ARG A 34 -1.96 -4.27 -10.71
CA ARG A 34 -2.94 -3.55 -11.54
C ARG A 34 -4.04 -2.83 -10.72
N GLU A 35 -4.30 -3.33 -9.51
CA GLU A 35 -5.29 -2.80 -8.57
C GLU A 35 -4.70 -1.85 -7.51
N SER A 36 -3.37 -1.66 -7.48
CA SER A 36 -2.75 -0.74 -6.49
C SER A 36 -3.15 0.72 -6.68
N ALA A 37 -3.51 1.11 -7.91
CA ALA A 37 -4.05 2.42 -8.25
C ALA A 37 -5.53 2.57 -7.87
N TYR A 38 -6.26 1.47 -7.72
CA TYR A 38 -7.69 1.45 -7.47
C TYR A 38 -7.98 0.71 -6.16
N LYS A 39 -7.53 1.28 -5.04
CA LYS A 39 -7.94 0.80 -3.72
C LYS A 39 -9.40 1.19 -3.45
N TYR A 40 -10.34 0.43 -3.98
CA TYR A 40 -11.73 0.50 -3.54
C TYR A 40 -11.84 -0.06 -2.11
N GLY A 41 -12.51 0.67 -1.21
CA GLY A 41 -12.72 0.23 0.17
C GLY A 41 -11.59 0.56 1.15
N THR A 42 -10.75 1.56 0.87
CA THR A 42 -9.97 2.17 1.95
C THR A 42 -10.95 2.85 2.91
N VAL A 43 -11.14 2.24 4.08
CA VAL A 43 -11.84 2.90 5.18
C VAL A 43 -10.95 4.08 5.57
N ASP A 44 -11.39 5.30 5.24
CA ASP A 44 -10.72 6.50 5.73
C ASP A 44 -10.68 6.39 7.25
N THR A 45 -9.50 6.29 7.86
CA THR A 45 -9.34 6.18 9.32
C THR A 45 -9.37 7.53 10.01
N ASN A 46 -9.41 8.63 9.24
CA ASN A 46 -9.50 9.98 9.77
C ASN A 46 -10.93 10.26 10.26
N PRO A 47 -11.16 10.38 11.58
CA PRO A 47 -12.50 10.58 12.14
C PRO A 47 -13.17 11.88 11.65
N VAL A 48 -12.39 12.87 11.20
CA VAL A 48 -12.92 14.15 10.70
C VAL A 48 -13.45 14.05 9.26
N ARG A 49 -13.00 13.07 8.47
CA ARG A 49 -13.44 12.83 7.08
C ARG A 49 -14.33 11.60 6.91
N ARG A 50 -14.51 10.81 7.97
CA ARG A 50 -15.46 9.70 7.98
C ARG A 50 -16.89 10.23 7.83
N THR A 51 -17.41 10.14 6.62
CA THR A 51 -18.86 10.20 6.39
C THR A 51 -19.40 8.79 6.58
N SER A 52 -20.36 8.62 7.50
CA SER A 52 -21.09 7.35 7.63
C SER A 52 -21.69 6.99 6.27
N GLN A 53 -21.29 5.84 5.72
CA GLN A 53 -21.91 5.30 4.52
C GLN A 53 -23.32 4.82 4.85
N PHE A 54 -24.17 4.72 3.83
CA PHE A 54 -25.56 4.31 4.01
C PHE A 54 -25.72 3.01 4.81
N PHE A 55 -24.81 2.05 4.62
CA PHE A 55 -24.84 0.75 5.30
C PHE A 55 -24.21 0.73 6.70
N ASP A 56 -23.58 1.81 7.15
CA ASP A 56 -22.96 1.85 8.48
C ASP A 56 -24.01 1.89 9.60
N ASN A 57 -25.16 2.51 9.32
CA ASN A 57 -26.28 2.64 10.26
C ASN A 57 -27.49 1.77 9.87
N CYS A 58 -27.34 0.94 8.83
CA CYS A 58 -28.42 0.19 8.21
C CYS A 58 -28.03 -1.26 7.99
N SER A 59 -28.49 -2.11 8.91
CA SER A 59 -28.36 -3.56 8.79
C SER A 59 -29.39 -4.12 7.79
N PRO A 60 -29.08 -5.24 7.10
CA PRO A 60 -30.00 -5.90 6.16
C PRO A 60 -31.38 -6.17 6.76
N GLU A 61 -31.43 -6.48 8.05
CA GLU A 61 -32.64 -6.80 8.81
C GLU A 61 -33.66 -5.64 8.86
N ASN A 62 -33.19 -4.39 8.77
CA ASN A 62 -34.00 -3.17 8.94
C ASN A 62 -33.89 -2.20 7.75
N MET A 63 -33.57 -2.71 6.55
CA MET A 63 -33.38 -1.92 5.33
C MET A 63 -34.60 -1.06 4.95
N ALA A 64 -35.81 -1.51 5.28
CA ALA A 64 -37.05 -0.80 4.95
C ALA A 64 -37.22 0.52 5.74
N ASP A 65 -36.66 0.59 6.95
CA ASP A 65 -36.78 1.74 7.85
C ASP A 65 -35.61 2.74 7.68
N CYS A 66 -34.69 2.42 6.78
CA CYS A 66 -33.47 3.19 6.58
C CYS A 66 -33.70 4.44 5.72
N LYS A 67 -33.48 5.60 6.34
CA LYS A 67 -33.46 6.89 5.63
C LYS A 67 -32.24 6.94 4.70
N ARG A 68 -32.48 7.04 3.39
CA ARG A 68 -31.43 7.35 2.42
C ARG A 68 -30.90 8.75 2.71
N ASN A 69 -29.71 8.86 3.31
CA ASN A 69 -29.01 10.13 3.32
C ASN A 69 -28.47 10.39 1.91
N ASN A 70 -28.65 11.60 1.40
CA ASN A 70 -27.92 12.05 0.23
C ASN A 70 -26.72 12.85 0.75
N PRO A 71 -25.49 12.31 0.72
CA PRO A 71 -24.33 13.01 1.27
C PRO A 71 -23.95 14.27 0.46
N TYR A 72 -24.58 14.48 -0.70
CA TYR A 72 -24.35 15.61 -1.59
C TYR A 72 -25.48 16.65 -1.55
N GLU A 73 -26.43 16.52 -0.62
CA GLU A 73 -27.49 17.51 -0.46
C GLU A 73 -26.91 18.87 -0.03
N GLY A 74 -27.14 19.91 -0.83
CA GLY A 74 -26.64 21.27 -0.58
C GLY A 74 -25.23 21.56 -1.11
N LEU A 75 -24.54 20.60 -1.74
CA LEU A 75 -23.29 20.87 -2.44
C LEU A 75 -23.57 21.48 -3.83
N PRO A 76 -22.71 22.40 -4.31
CA PRO A 76 -22.84 22.93 -5.66
C PRO A 76 -22.74 21.79 -6.68
N LEU A 77 -23.69 21.76 -7.61
CA LEU A 77 -23.68 20.82 -8.73
C LEU A 77 -22.49 21.15 -9.65
N PRO A 78 -21.76 20.13 -10.14
CA PRO A 78 -20.67 20.32 -11.10
C PRO A 78 -21.15 20.85 -12.45
#